data_AF-W7IEQ9-F1
#
_entry.id   AF-W7IEQ9-F1
#
_cell.length_a   1.000
_cell.length_b   1.000
_cell.length_c   1.000
_cell.angle_alpha   90.00
_cell.angle_beta   90.00
_cell.angle_gamma   90.00
#
_symmetry.space_group_name_H-M   'P 1'
#
loop_
_entity.id
_entity.type
_entity.pdbx_description
1 polymer ?
#
loop_
_entity_poly.entity_id
_entity_poly.type
_entity_poly.pdbx_seq_one_letter_code
_entity_poly.pdbx_strand_id
1 'polypeptide(L)'
;MRAVRQVAARTLLLLVACAAVAAVSGLSSSTASAALSGLTARATGTVSPLREGVVLARWEVDGRAVSAEVEIAVRAPTGTTPANIAYSPTDPTRAVVPGATLLATADRAASGVVFAALVAALAVLFDLWLLLSRLHSARGPGRPLVVRRVRVQRGLLARSWLETESGPDRWIPVHFDPALLTLPTPTEVTATGGRWSTVRLPTGETLHPSGPTRTTEPRGRRTDNATAPDPAAAPRWTRQWRVDAAAAVPAPVVGLFWSHLDGSGFPGWLAATTITAAVAVWLWSVRGSDPS
;
A
#
# COMPACT_ATOMS: atom_id res chain seq x y z
N MET A 1 12.27 1.35 21.50
CA MET A 1 11.89 2.50 20.63
C MET A 1 12.20 2.30 19.14
N ARG A 2 13.25 1.57 18.73
CA ARG A 2 13.65 1.42 17.32
C ARG A 2 12.57 0.78 16.43
N ALA A 3 11.93 -0.29 16.89
CA ALA A 3 10.86 -0.97 16.14
C ALA A 3 9.69 -0.03 15.81
N VAL A 4 9.25 0.78 16.78
CA VAL A 4 8.18 1.78 16.59
C VAL A 4 8.60 2.83 15.57
N ARG A 5 9.83 3.36 15.68
CA ARG A 5 10.37 4.32 14.70
C ARG A 5 10.46 3.73 13.30
N GLN A 6 10.82 2.44 13.19
CA GLN A 6 10.89 1.76 11.90
C GLN A 6 9.51 1.66 11.27
N VAL A 7 8.52 1.10 11.98
CA VAL A 7 7.14 0.99 11.47
C VAL A 7 6.62 2.38 11.10
N ALA A 8 6.74 3.37 11.99
CA ALA A 8 6.32 4.74 11.73
C ALA A 8 6.97 5.35 10.47
N ALA A 9 8.25 5.10 10.24
CA ALA A 9 8.93 5.57 9.02
C ALA A 9 8.37 4.91 7.75
N ARG A 10 7.97 3.63 7.78
CA ARG A 10 7.36 2.96 6.61
C ARG A 10 5.89 3.37 6.43
N THR A 11 5.17 3.59 7.52
CA THR A 11 3.83 4.19 7.49
C THR A 11 3.90 5.59 6.87
N LEU A 12 4.86 6.43 7.29
CA LEU A 12 5.07 7.75 6.69
C LEU A 12 5.37 7.66 5.19
N LEU A 13 6.26 6.74 4.78
CA LEU A 13 6.54 6.50 3.35
C LEU A 13 5.27 6.15 2.57
N LEU A 14 4.44 5.26 3.10
CA LEU A 14 3.17 4.88 2.50
C LEU A 14 2.19 6.07 2.44
N LEU A 15 2.10 6.86 3.50
CA LEU A 15 1.24 8.05 3.53
C LEU A 15 1.70 9.11 2.54
N VAL A 16 3.01 9.33 2.39
CA VAL A 16 3.57 10.25 1.39
C VAL A 16 3.28 9.75 -0.02
N ALA A 17 3.43 8.45 -0.29
CA ALA A 17 3.08 7.84 -1.58
C ALA A 17 1.59 8.03 -1.90
N CYS A 18 0.70 7.75 -0.93
CA CYS A 18 -0.73 7.95 -1.09
C CYS A 18 -1.09 9.43 -1.29
N ALA A 19 -0.47 10.34 -0.53
CA ALA A 19 -0.70 11.78 -0.66
C ALA A 19 -0.25 12.30 -2.03
N ALA A 20 0.89 11.85 -2.55
CA ALA A 20 1.37 12.23 -3.87
C ALA A 20 0.39 11.77 -4.97
N VAL A 21 -0.06 10.51 -4.93
CA VAL A 21 -1.04 9.99 -5.89
C VAL A 21 -2.37 10.72 -5.78
N ALA A 22 -2.85 10.97 -4.56
CA ALA A 22 -4.08 11.71 -4.32
C ALA A 22 -3.98 13.16 -4.81
N ALA A 23 -2.85 13.84 -4.63
CA ALA A 23 -2.63 15.20 -5.12
C ALA A 23 -2.67 15.27 -6.64
N VAL A 24 -1.93 14.38 -7.33
CA VAL A 24 -1.92 14.31 -8.81
C VAL A 24 -3.32 13.98 -9.35
N SER A 25 -3.99 13.02 -8.72
CA SER A 25 -5.36 12.63 -9.10
C SER A 25 -6.36 13.76 -8.83
N GLY A 26 -6.21 14.49 -7.71
CA GLY A 26 -7.05 15.64 -7.37
C GLY A 26 -6.89 16.80 -8.35
N LEU A 27 -5.67 17.11 -8.78
CA LEU A 27 -5.41 18.12 -9.81
C LEU A 27 -5.98 17.73 -11.17
N SER A 28 -5.90 16.43 -11.52
CA SER A 28 -6.50 15.91 -12.75
C SER A 28 -8.03 15.99 -12.70
N SER A 29 -8.61 15.66 -11.54
CA SER A 29 -10.05 15.71 -11.29
C SER A 29 -10.58 17.14 -11.33
N SER A 30 -9.87 18.11 -10.73
CA SER A 30 -10.28 19.52 -10.76
C SER A 30 -10.23 20.10 -12.18
N THR A 31 -9.19 19.77 -12.94
CA THR A 31 -9.05 20.16 -14.36
C THR A 31 -10.19 19.58 -15.20
N ALA A 32 -10.48 18.29 -15.04
CA ALA A 32 -11.58 17.65 -15.77
C ALA A 32 -12.95 18.21 -15.36
N SER A 33 -13.16 18.47 -14.06
CA SER A 33 -14.40 19.07 -13.56
C SER A 33 -14.62 20.49 -14.08
N ALA A 34 -13.56 21.30 -14.17
CA ALA A 34 -13.61 22.63 -14.78
C ALA A 34 -13.93 22.57 -16.29
N ALA A 35 -13.44 21.55 -16.99
CA ALA A 35 -13.78 21.34 -18.39
C ALA A 35 -15.23 20.89 -18.58
N LEU A 36 -15.78 20.11 -17.64
CA LEU A 36 -17.16 19.61 -17.67
C LEU A 36 -18.19 20.63 -17.17
N SER A 37 -17.83 21.56 -16.28
CA SER A 37 -18.77 22.50 -15.66
C SER A 37 -19.46 23.44 -16.65
N GLY A 38 -18.81 23.74 -17.79
CA GLY A 38 -19.39 24.53 -18.86
C GLY A 38 -20.37 23.75 -19.76
N LEU A 39 -20.40 22.42 -19.66
CA LEU A 39 -21.23 21.56 -20.52
C LEU A 39 -22.59 21.32 -19.87
N THR A 40 -23.43 22.35 -19.83
CA THR A 40 -24.72 22.32 -19.12
C THR A 40 -25.90 21.98 -20.04
N ALA A 41 -25.80 22.24 -21.35
CA ALA A 41 -26.85 21.95 -22.31
C ALA A 41 -26.80 20.49 -22.77
N ARG A 42 -27.94 19.94 -23.20
CA ARG A 42 -28.10 18.55 -23.64
C ARG A 42 -28.90 18.52 -24.93
N ALA A 43 -28.43 17.74 -25.91
CA ALA A 43 -29.14 17.48 -27.15
C ALA A 43 -29.04 15.99 -27.50
N THR A 44 -29.98 15.51 -28.31
CA THR A 44 -29.84 14.22 -28.98
C THR A 44 -29.23 14.46 -30.35
N GLY A 45 -28.34 13.57 -30.76
CA GLY A 45 -27.70 13.66 -32.06
C GLY A 45 -27.09 12.34 -32.48
N THR A 46 -26.14 12.41 -33.39
CA THR A 46 -25.46 11.24 -33.94
C THR A 46 -23.96 11.33 -33.72
N VAL A 47 -23.34 10.18 -33.56
CA VAL A 47 -21.90 10.03 -33.38
C VAL A 47 -21.43 9.05 -34.45
N SER A 48 -20.44 9.46 -35.25
CA SER A 48 -19.83 8.61 -36.27
C SER A 48 -18.33 8.50 -36.06
N PRO A 49 -17.70 7.35 -36.37
CA PRO A 49 -16.24 7.25 -36.31
C PRO A 49 -15.61 8.28 -37.25
N LEU A 50 -14.60 9.01 -36.76
CA LEU A 50 -13.82 9.95 -37.58
C LEU A 50 -12.42 9.41 -37.84
N ARG A 51 -11.72 9.05 -36.75
CA ARG A 51 -10.41 8.41 -36.76
C ARG A 51 -10.25 7.56 -35.50
N GLU A 52 -9.15 6.84 -35.38
CA GLU A 52 -8.88 6.03 -34.18
C GLU A 52 -8.95 6.90 -32.92
N GLY A 53 -9.76 6.47 -31.95
CA GLY A 53 -9.97 7.19 -30.68
C GLY A 53 -10.76 8.49 -30.77
N VAL A 54 -11.27 8.88 -31.94
CA VAL A 54 -12.01 10.15 -32.13
C VAL A 54 -13.30 9.92 -32.92
N VAL A 55 -14.38 10.47 -32.40
CA VAL A 55 -15.69 10.46 -33.06
C VAL A 55 -16.12 11.87 -33.41
N LEU A 56 -16.89 11.99 -34.49
CA LEU A 56 -17.57 13.23 -34.85
C LEU A 56 -18.99 13.18 -34.30
N ALA A 57 -19.28 14.02 -33.33
CA ALA A 57 -20.63 14.24 -32.81
C ALA A 57 -21.32 15.30 -33.67
N ARG A 58 -22.57 15.05 -34.08
CA ARG A 58 -23.41 15.99 -34.83
C ARG A 58 -24.78 16.11 -34.17
N TRP A 59 -25.24 17.32 -33.93
CA TRP A 59 -26.56 17.62 -33.34
C TRP A 59 -27.05 18.99 -33.81
N GLU A 60 -28.24 19.37 -33.35
CA GLU A 60 -28.88 20.63 -33.71
C GLU A 60 -28.97 21.57 -32.50
N VAL A 61 -28.70 22.85 -32.72
CA VAL A 61 -28.87 23.93 -31.73
C VAL A 61 -29.63 25.06 -32.42
N ASP A 62 -30.82 25.41 -31.93
CA ASP A 62 -31.66 26.49 -32.47
C ASP A 62 -31.85 26.45 -34.00
N GLY A 63 -32.13 25.27 -34.57
CA GLY A 63 -32.31 25.10 -36.02
C GLY A 63 -31.01 24.95 -36.81
N ARG A 64 -29.84 25.03 -36.17
CA ARG A 64 -28.52 24.96 -36.83
C ARG A 64 -27.81 23.65 -36.52
N ALA A 65 -27.33 22.98 -37.56
CA ALA A 65 -26.47 21.82 -37.42
C ALA A 65 -25.11 22.23 -36.86
N VAL A 66 -24.71 21.59 -35.75
CA VAL A 66 -23.42 21.77 -35.08
C VAL A 66 -22.70 20.42 -35.08
N SER A 67 -21.37 20.47 -35.13
CA SER A 67 -20.55 19.28 -34.96
C SER A 67 -19.32 19.55 -34.11
N ALA A 68 -18.88 18.52 -33.36
CA ALA A 68 -17.67 18.56 -32.56
C ALA A 68 -16.90 17.25 -32.69
N GLU A 69 -15.58 17.34 -32.75
CA GLU A 69 -14.70 16.19 -32.61
C GLU A 69 -14.52 15.88 -31.12
N VAL A 70 -14.80 14.63 -30.74
CA VAL A 70 -14.71 14.18 -29.35
C VAL A 70 -13.81 12.96 -29.27
N GLU A 71 -12.77 13.06 -28.44
CA GLU A 71 -11.93 11.92 -28.10
C GLU A 71 -12.72 10.96 -27.20
N ILE A 72 -12.60 9.66 -27.47
CA ILE A 72 -13.26 8.60 -26.71
C ILE A 72 -12.23 7.61 -26.14
N ALA A 73 -12.49 7.17 -24.91
CA ALA A 73 -11.68 6.17 -24.20
C ALA A 73 -12.19 4.73 -24.42
N VAL A 74 -13.26 4.58 -25.21
CA VAL A 74 -13.87 3.30 -25.55
C VAL A 74 -13.67 3.01 -27.04
N ARG A 75 -13.98 1.78 -27.46
CA ARG A 75 -13.95 1.42 -28.87
C ARG A 75 -14.92 2.31 -29.65
N ALA A 76 -14.45 2.93 -30.72
CA ALA A 76 -15.29 3.72 -31.60
C ALA A 76 -16.44 2.88 -32.18
N PRO A 77 -17.64 3.44 -32.34
CA PRO A 77 -18.73 2.77 -33.04
C PRO A 77 -18.30 2.49 -34.49
N THR A 78 -18.76 1.38 -35.06
CA THR A 78 -18.44 0.98 -36.44
C THR A 78 -19.18 1.78 -37.51
N GLY A 79 -20.17 2.57 -37.10
CA GLY A 79 -20.97 3.42 -37.97
C GLY A 79 -21.63 4.56 -37.19
N THR A 80 -22.54 5.28 -37.84
CA THR A 80 -23.29 6.36 -37.21
C THR A 80 -24.30 5.81 -36.23
N THR A 81 -24.22 6.23 -34.97
CA THR A 81 -25.11 5.78 -33.89
C THR A 81 -25.73 6.98 -33.17
N PRO A 82 -27.00 6.90 -32.71
CA PRO A 82 -27.60 7.96 -31.90
C PRO A 82 -26.89 8.06 -30.53
N ALA A 83 -26.72 9.28 -30.03
CA ALA A 83 -26.15 9.52 -28.70
C ALA A 83 -26.68 10.79 -28.06
N ASN A 84 -26.63 10.85 -26.72
CA ASN A 84 -26.86 12.07 -25.96
C ASN A 84 -25.56 12.89 -25.94
N ILE A 85 -25.65 14.14 -26.35
CA ILE A 85 -24.51 15.06 -26.44
C ILE A 85 -24.68 16.15 -25.38
N ALA A 86 -23.67 16.29 -24.53
CA ALA A 86 -23.57 17.34 -23.55
C ALA A 86 -22.64 18.44 -24.09
N TYR A 87 -23.11 19.68 -24.19
CA TYR A 87 -22.37 20.76 -24.84
C TYR A 87 -22.44 22.08 -24.08
N SER A 88 -21.53 23.00 -24.39
CA SER A 88 -21.54 24.36 -23.85
C SER A 88 -22.52 25.24 -24.62
N PRO A 89 -23.50 25.89 -23.97
CA PRO A 89 -24.44 26.79 -24.67
C PRO A 89 -23.75 28.03 -25.24
N THR A 90 -22.64 28.48 -24.64
CA THR A 90 -21.85 29.63 -25.12
C THR A 90 -20.88 29.29 -26.24
N ASP A 91 -20.54 28.01 -26.39
CA ASP A 91 -19.67 27.50 -27.44
C ASP A 91 -20.09 26.05 -27.78
N PRO A 92 -21.05 25.88 -28.70
CA PRO A 92 -21.55 24.56 -29.07
C PRO A 92 -20.48 23.63 -29.65
N THR A 93 -19.31 24.11 -30.06
CA THR A 93 -18.24 23.21 -30.54
C THR A 93 -17.58 22.43 -29.39
N ARG A 94 -17.76 22.87 -28.14
CA ARG A 94 -17.33 22.14 -26.95
C ARG A 94 -18.42 21.17 -26.51
N ALA A 95 -18.20 19.89 -26.76
CA ALA A 95 -19.12 18.84 -26.38
C ALA A 95 -18.43 17.58 -25.87
N VAL A 96 -19.18 16.77 -25.13
CA VAL A 96 -18.81 15.42 -24.72
C VAL A 96 -19.94 14.45 -25.03
N VAL A 97 -19.54 13.21 -25.33
CA VAL A 97 -20.44 12.08 -25.59
C VAL A 97 -20.17 10.96 -24.58
N PRO A 98 -21.09 10.00 -24.42
CA PRO A 98 -20.82 8.79 -23.65
C PRO A 98 -19.53 8.11 -24.13
N GLY A 99 -18.66 7.74 -23.17
CA GLY A 99 -17.36 7.16 -23.47
C GLY A 99 -16.26 8.17 -23.83
N ALA A 100 -16.53 9.48 -23.75
CA ALA A 100 -15.53 10.51 -23.97
C ALA A 100 -14.32 10.36 -23.02
N THR A 101 -13.12 10.60 -23.54
CA THR A 101 -11.86 10.54 -22.78
C THR A 101 -11.88 11.47 -21.57
N LEU A 102 -12.52 12.64 -21.70
CA LEU A 102 -12.67 13.59 -20.60
C LEU A 102 -13.48 13.00 -19.42
N LEU A 103 -14.57 12.30 -19.70
CA LEU A 103 -15.38 11.63 -18.67
C LEU A 103 -14.61 10.50 -18.02
N ALA A 104 -13.93 9.66 -18.82
CA ALA A 104 -13.11 8.57 -18.31
C ALA A 104 -11.92 9.07 -17.48
N THR A 105 -11.34 10.22 -17.82
CA THR A 105 -10.26 10.85 -17.06
C THR A 105 -10.78 11.40 -15.74
N ALA A 106 -11.94 12.05 -15.73
CA ALA A 106 -12.58 12.55 -14.50
C ALA A 106 -12.87 11.41 -13.52
N ASP A 107 -13.45 10.31 -14.01
CA ASP A 107 -13.79 9.13 -13.21
C ASP A 107 -12.55 8.43 -12.64
N ARG A 108 -11.53 8.21 -13.48
CA ARG A 108 -10.24 7.65 -13.04
C ARG A 108 -9.55 8.53 -12.00
N ALA A 109 -9.57 9.85 -12.20
CA ALA A 109 -8.99 10.80 -11.26
C ALA A 109 -9.72 10.78 -9.91
N ALA A 110 -11.05 10.75 -9.90
CA ALA A 110 -11.83 10.62 -8.66
C ALA A 110 -11.52 9.29 -7.95
N SER A 111 -11.52 8.18 -8.70
CA SER A 111 -11.20 6.85 -8.20
C SER A 111 -9.79 6.78 -7.60
N GLY A 112 -8.80 7.44 -8.22
CA GLY A 112 -7.43 7.52 -7.73
C GLY A 112 -7.32 8.20 -6.36
N VAL A 113 -8.05 9.30 -6.14
CA VAL A 113 -8.11 9.98 -4.83
C VAL A 113 -8.72 9.06 -3.78
N VAL A 114 -9.88 8.47 -4.08
CA VAL A 114 -10.60 7.60 -3.14
C VAL A 114 -9.75 6.38 -2.78
N PHE A 115 -9.14 5.73 -3.77
CA PHE A 115 -8.28 4.57 -3.56
C PHE A 115 -7.08 4.90 -2.66
N ALA A 116 -6.36 5.98 -2.95
CA ALA A 116 -5.21 6.39 -2.15
C ALA A 116 -5.63 6.75 -0.70
N ALA A 117 -6.76 7.43 -0.53
CA ALA A 117 -7.31 7.74 0.79
C ALA A 117 -7.70 6.47 1.58
N LEU A 118 -8.33 5.49 0.93
CA LEU A 118 -8.70 4.21 1.54
C LEU A 118 -7.46 3.42 1.98
N VAL A 119 -6.43 3.32 1.13
CA VAL A 119 -5.18 2.64 1.49
C VAL A 119 -4.50 3.32 2.69
N ALA A 120 -4.42 4.65 2.69
CA ALA A 120 -3.87 5.42 3.80
C ALA A 120 -4.67 5.20 5.10
N ALA A 121 -5.99 5.28 5.03
CA ALA A 121 -6.87 5.07 6.18
C ALA A 121 -6.74 3.65 6.75
N LEU A 122 -6.74 2.62 5.89
CA LEU A 122 -6.55 1.23 6.31
C LEU A 122 -5.20 1.02 6.99
N ALA A 123 -4.11 1.59 6.46
CA ALA A 123 -2.79 1.48 7.06
C ALA A 123 -2.75 2.12 8.47
N VAL A 124 -3.30 3.33 8.60
CA VAL A 124 -3.37 4.04 9.89
C VAL A 124 -4.23 3.29 10.89
N LEU A 125 -5.41 2.82 10.50
CA LEU A 125 -6.31 2.05 11.35
C LEU A 125 -5.67 0.74 11.80
N PHE A 126 -4.95 0.06 10.91
CA PHE A 126 -4.24 -1.17 11.22
C PHE A 126 -3.08 -0.93 12.20
N ASP A 127 -2.28 0.10 11.98
CA ASP A 127 -1.18 0.47 12.88
C ASP A 127 -1.70 0.92 14.25
N LEU A 128 -2.80 1.67 14.30
CA LEU A 128 -3.47 2.06 15.54
C LEU A 128 -4.01 0.83 16.27
N TRP A 129 -4.68 -0.09 15.57
CA TRP A 129 -5.17 -1.34 16.15
C TRP A 129 -4.03 -2.18 16.72
N LEU A 130 -2.90 -2.29 16.01
CA LEU A 130 -1.71 -2.99 16.51
C LEU A 130 -1.13 -2.31 17.74
N LEU A 131 -0.99 -0.98 17.73
CA LEU A 131 -0.50 -0.21 18.86
C LEU A 131 -1.38 -0.42 20.09
N LEU A 132 -2.69 -0.25 19.95
CA LEU A 132 -3.66 -0.45 21.04
C LEU A 132 -3.66 -1.89 21.56
N SER A 133 -3.62 -2.87 20.67
CA SER A 133 -3.55 -4.30 21.03
C SER A 133 -2.29 -4.62 21.84
N ARG A 134 -1.16 -4.01 21.48
CA ARG A 134 0.13 -4.17 22.18
C ARG A 134 0.12 -3.46 23.53
N LEU A 135 -0.38 -2.22 23.59
CA LEU A 135 -0.51 -1.46 24.84
C LEU A 135 -1.41 -2.17 25.85
N HIS A 136 -2.53 -2.72 25.38
CA HIS A 136 -3.42 -3.51 26.23
C HIS A 136 -2.73 -4.77 26.76
N SER A 137 -2.00 -5.48 25.90
CA SER A 137 -1.28 -6.71 26.30
C SER A 137 -0.12 -6.45 27.27
N ALA A 138 0.46 -5.24 27.23
CA ALA A 138 1.58 -4.87 28.11
C ALA A 138 1.17 -4.54 29.56
N ARG A 139 -0.14 -4.50 29.89
CA ARG A 139 -0.63 -4.13 31.24
C ARG A 139 -0.63 -5.27 32.26
N GLY A 140 -0.26 -6.48 31.86
CA GLY A 140 -0.24 -7.65 32.75
C GLY A 140 1.02 -7.74 33.64
N PRO A 141 1.02 -8.63 34.64
CA PRO A 141 2.23 -8.94 35.40
C PRO A 141 3.28 -9.61 34.49
N GLY A 142 4.54 -9.25 34.67
CA GLY A 142 5.66 -9.89 33.99
C GLY A 142 5.93 -11.29 34.56
N ARG A 143 6.29 -12.24 33.70
CA ARG A 143 6.66 -13.61 34.08
C ARG A 143 8.09 -13.90 33.62
N PRO A 144 8.95 -14.44 34.49
CA PRO A 144 10.26 -14.90 34.08
C PRO A 144 10.13 -16.12 33.16
N LEU A 145 10.86 -16.11 32.04
CA LEU A 145 10.94 -17.20 31.07
C LEU A 145 12.39 -17.38 30.64
N VAL A 146 12.81 -18.62 30.43
CA VAL A 146 14.09 -18.91 29.76
C VAL A 146 13.80 -19.01 28.27
N VAL A 147 14.52 -18.24 27.46
CA VAL A 147 14.32 -18.22 26.00
C VAL A 147 15.61 -18.38 25.23
N ARG A 148 15.49 -18.92 24.02
CA ARG A 148 16.52 -18.89 22.98
C ARG A 148 16.06 -18.10 21.76
N ARG A 149 16.96 -17.36 21.12
CA ARG A 149 16.67 -16.69 19.85
C ARG A 149 16.73 -17.71 18.72
N VAL A 150 15.70 -17.67 17.88
CA VAL A 150 15.63 -18.42 16.63
C VAL A 150 15.26 -17.47 15.50
N ARG A 151 15.97 -17.58 14.37
CA ARG A 151 15.59 -16.88 13.14
C ARG A 151 14.89 -17.85 12.21
N VAL A 152 13.75 -17.43 11.66
CA VAL A 152 12.94 -18.27 10.77
C VAL A 152 12.73 -17.53 9.46
N GLN A 153 13.15 -18.15 8.36
CA GLN A 153 13.04 -17.61 7.01
C GLN A 153 11.94 -18.32 6.22
N ARG A 154 11.00 -17.55 5.68
CA ARG A 154 9.96 -18.02 4.77
C ARG A 154 9.99 -17.19 3.48
N GLY A 155 10.58 -17.76 2.43
CA GLY A 155 10.84 -17.04 1.19
C GLY A 155 11.87 -15.92 1.41
N LEU A 156 11.51 -14.70 1.03
CA LEU A 156 12.35 -13.51 1.22
C LEU A 156 12.21 -12.87 2.61
N LEU A 157 11.17 -13.25 3.38
CA LEU A 157 10.94 -12.71 4.70
C LEU A 157 11.65 -13.57 5.75
N ALA A 158 12.64 -12.99 6.42
CA ALA A 158 13.20 -13.54 7.65
C ALA A 158 12.63 -12.82 8.87
N ARG A 159 12.47 -13.55 9.98
CA ARG A 159 11.88 -13.02 11.22
C ARG A 159 12.57 -13.60 12.44
N SER A 160 12.77 -12.75 13.45
CA SER A 160 13.24 -13.15 14.77
C SER A 160 12.11 -13.69 15.64
N TRP A 161 12.37 -14.81 16.30
CA TRP A 161 11.52 -15.46 17.28
C TRP A 161 12.30 -15.73 18.56
N LEU A 162 11.60 -15.75 19.69
CA LEU A 162 12.08 -16.29 20.95
C LEU A 162 11.31 -17.57 21.22
N GLU A 163 12.03 -18.66 21.36
CA GLU A 163 11.49 -19.97 21.75
C GLU A 163 11.71 -20.14 23.25
N THR A 164 10.65 -20.48 23.98
CA THR A 164 10.74 -20.73 25.43
C THR A 164 11.32 -22.12 25.69
N GLU A 165 12.32 -22.19 26.56
CA GLU A 165 12.88 -23.47 27.04
C GLU A 165 12.23 -23.93 28.34
N SER A 166 11.74 -23.00 29.17
CA SER A 166 11.03 -23.29 30.41
C SER A 166 9.54 -22.95 30.30
N GLY A 167 8.69 -23.88 30.73
CA GLY A 167 7.23 -23.74 30.69
C GLY A 167 6.60 -24.32 29.40
N PRO A 168 5.37 -23.92 29.03
CA PRO A 168 4.72 -24.42 27.82
C PRO A 168 5.39 -23.85 26.58
N ASP A 169 5.67 -24.70 25.58
CA ASP A 169 6.28 -24.33 24.31
C ASP A 169 5.58 -23.13 23.67
N ARG A 170 6.30 -22.00 23.63
CA ARG A 170 5.83 -20.76 23.06
C ARG A 170 6.88 -20.18 22.13
N TRP A 171 6.37 -19.69 21.01
CA TRP A 171 7.09 -18.99 19.97
C TRP A 171 6.65 -17.54 19.99
N ILE A 172 7.49 -16.66 20.52
CA ILE A 172 7.22 -15.23 20.68
C ILE A 172 7.90 -14.48 19.52
N PRO A 173 7.15 -13.98 18.53
CA PRO A 173 7.76 -13.24 17.44
C PRO A 173 8.08 -11.80 17.88
N VAL A 174 9.31 -11.37 17.67
CA VAL A 174 9.78 -10.03 18.05
C VAL A 174 10.20 -9.22 16.82
N HIS A 175 10.12 -7.89 16.90
CA HIS A 175 10.80 -7.04 15.93
C HIS A 175 12.31 -7.18 16.12
N PHE A 176 13.07 -7.13 15.03
CA PHE A 176 14.52 -7.16 15.13
C PHE A 176 15.04 -5.99 15.96
N ASP A 177 15.88 -6.30 16.93
CA ASP A 177 16.66 -5.36 17.72
C ASP A 177 18.10 -5.88 17.79
N PRO A 178 19.15 -5.06 17.57
CA PRO A 178 20.53 -5.54 17.64
C PRO A 178 20.89 -6.22 18.97
N ALA A 179 20.23 -5.88 20.07
CA ALA A 179 20.42 -6.55 21.35
C ALA A 179 20.18 -8.07 21.24
N LEU A 180 19.34 -8.53 20.30
CA LEU A 180 19.11 -9.94 20.01
C LEU A 180 20.36 -10.69 19.53
N LEU A 181 21.33 -10.00 18.94
CA LEU A 181 22.59 -10.59 18.47
C LEU A 181 23.61 -10.77 19.60
N THR A 182 23.43 -10.02 20.69
CA THR A 182 24.33 -10.05 21.85
C THR A 182 23.79 -10.93 22.98
N LEU A 183 22.59 -11.51 22.82
CA LEU A 183 21.99 -12.35 23.85
C LEU A 183 22.73 -13.69 23.97
N PRO A 184 23.18 -14.07 25.18
CA PRO A 184 23.61 -15.44 25.43
C PRO A 184 22.44 -16.40 25.21
N THR A 185 22.73 -17.62 24.81
CA THR A 185 21.70 -18.65 24.59
C THR A 185 21.98 -19.83 25.52
N PRO A 186 21.08 -20.17 26.46
CA PRO A 186 19.79 -19.53 26.78
C PRO A 186 19.90 -18.26 27.65
N THR A 187 18.84 -17.44 27.70
CA THR A 187 18.74 -16.24 28.55
C THR A 187 17.41 -16.17 29.30
N GLU A 188 17.44 -15.80 30.58
CA GLU A 188 16.25 -15.42 31.36
C GLU A 188 15.73 -14.04 30.94
N VAL A 189 14.43 -13.95 30.65
CA VAL A 189 13.76 -12.72 30.26
C VAL A 189 12.46 -12.54 31.02
N THR A 190 12.00 -11.30 31.13
CA THR A 190 10.68 -11.00 31.70
C THR A 190 9.69 -10.76 30.56
N ALA A 191 8.74 -11.68 30.38
CA ALA A 191 7.70 -11.55 29.37
C ALA A 191 6.39 -11.02 29.98
N THR A 192 5.79 -10.03 29.34
CA THR A 192 4.51 -9.44 29.73
C THR A 192 3.48 -9.63 28.61
N GLY A 193 2.25 -9.99 29.01
CA GLY A 193 1.13 -10.20 28.08
C GLY A 193 1.00 -11.64 27.60
N GLY A 194 -0.12 -11.94 26.93
CA GLY A 194 -0.44 -13.27 26.44
C GLY A 194 -0.29 -13.39 24.92
N ARG A 195 -1.27 -12.88 24.18
CA ARG A 195 -1.27 -12.96 22.71
C ARG A 195 -0.17 -12.11 22.08
N TRP A 196 0.11 -10.93 22.60
CA TRP A 196 1.17 -10.03 22.12
C TRP A 196 2.22 -9.86 23.21
N SER A 197 3.10 -10.85 23.36
CA SER A 197 4.08 -10.87 24.44
C SER A 197 5.20 -9.85 24.18
N THR A 198 5.31 -8.87 25.07
CA THR A 198 6.45 -7.94 25.12
C THR A 198 7.51 -8.55 26.02
N VAL A 199 8.77 -8.51 25.60
CA VAL A 199 9.86 -9.18 26.33
C VAL A 199 10.88 -8.14 26.77
N ARG A 200 11.21 -8.12 28.06
CA ARG A 200 12.28 -7.29 28.62
C ARG A 200 13.52 -8.15 28.85
N LEU A 201 14.63 -7.70 28.28
CA LEU A 201 15.93 -8.35 28.40
C LEU A 201 16.60 -7.98 29.74
N PRO A 202 17.52 -8.82 30.26
CA PRO A 202 18.31 -8.50 31.46
C PRO A 202 19.08 -7.18 31.35
N THR A 203 19.53 -6.87 30.15
CA THR A 203 20.23 -5.62 29.79
C THR A 203 19.34 -4.37 29.87
N GLY A 204 18.02 -4.55 30.02
CA GLY A 204 17.04 -3.48 30.22
C GLY A 204 16.24 -3.13 28.97
N GLU A 205 16.68 -3.52 27.78
CA GLU A 205 15.96 -3.28 26.53
C GLU A 205 14.63 -4.04 26.48
N THR A 206 13.66 -3.44 25.80
CA THR A 206 12.34 -4.03 25.58
C THR A 206 12.17 -4.41 24.12
N LEU A 207 12.02 -5.70 23.87
CA LEU A 207 11.67 -6.27 22.59
C LEU A 207 10.16 -6.20 22.39
N HIS A 208 9.77 -5.53 21.30
CA HIS A 208 8.38 -5.37 20.95
C HIS A 208 7.90 -6.55 20.10
N PRO A 209 6.69 -7.07 20.35
CA PRO A 209 6.14 -8.18 19.57
C PRO A 209 5.91 -7.74 18.13
N SER A 210 6.34 -8.54 17.16
CA SER A 210 6.03 -8.32 15.75
C SER A 210 4.73 -9.03 15.33
N GLY A 211 4.14 -9.86 16.20
CA GLY A 211 3.04 -10.76 15.88
C GLY A 211 2.47 -11.44 17.12
N PRO A 212 1.42 -12.27 16.95
CA PRO A 212 0.88 -13.05 18.04
C PRO A 212 1.82 -14.20 18.43
N THR A 213 1.98 -14.43 19.74
CA THR A 213 2.64 -15.60 20.32
C THR A 213 1.94 -16.87 19.88
N ARG A 214 2.73 -17.92 19.56
CA ARG A 214 2.22 -19.20 19.05
C ARG A 214 2.64 -20.35 19.95
N THR A 215 1.88 -21.44 19.92
CA THR A 215 2.20 -22.71 20.57
C THR A 215 2.86 -23.73 19.64
N THR A 216 2.87 -23.44 18.33
CA THR A 216 3.45 -24.31 17.30
C THR A 216 4.63 -23.63 16.64
N GLU A 217 5.63 -24.42 16.24
CA GLU A 217 6.79 -23.92 15.51
C GLU A 217 6.37 -23.16 14.23
N PRO A 218 6.93 -21.96 13.98
CA PRO A 218 6.66 -21.20 12.77
C PRO A 218 7.19 -21.92 11.52
N ARG A 219 6.36 -22.00 10.48
CA ARG A 219 6.76 -22.55 9.18
C ARG A 219 7.89 -21.75 8.54
N GLY A 220 8.98 -22.41 8.17
CA GLY A 220 10.10 -21.83 7.44
C GLY A 220 11.41 -22.59 7.68
N ARG A 221 12.50 -22.14 7.05
CA ARG A 221 13.84 -22.61 7.37
C ARG A 221 14.28 -21.97 8.69
N ARG A 222 14.63 -22.82 9.66
CA ARG A 222 15.15 -22.42 10.97
C ARG A 222 16.66 -22.17 10.87
N THR A 223 17.11 -21.08 11.48
CA THR A 223 18.51 -20.77 11.72
C THR A 223 18.65 -20.41 13.19
N ASP A 224 19.34 -21.26 13.95
CA ASP A 224 19.63 -20.98 15.34
C ASP A 224 20.78 -19.99 15.47
N ASN A 225 20.78 -19.24 16.58
CA ASN A 225 21.85 -18.31 16.89
C ASN A 225 23.16 -19.04 17.18
N ALA A 226 24.28 -18.39 16.86
CA ALA A 226 25.58 -18.81 17.36
C ALA A 226 25.57 -18.78 18.90
N THR A 227 26.18 -19.79 19.52
CA THR A 227 26.26 -19.92 20.98
C THR A 227 27.05 -18.79 21.63
N ALA A 228 27.89 -18.09 20.87
CA ALA A 228 28.67 -16.94 21.30
C ALA A 228 28.09 -15.62 20.72
N PRO A 229 27.99 -14.54 21.53
CA PRO A 229 27.64 -13.20 21.05
C PRO A 229 28.61 -12.73 19.95
N ASP A 230 28.09 -12.22 18.83
CA ASP A 230 28.91 -11.57 17.80
C ASP A 230 28.73 -10.04 17.87
N PRO A 231 29.65 -9.30 18.51
CA PRO A 231 29.56 -7.84 18.65
C PRO A 231 29.78 -7.10 17.33
N ALA A 232 30.33 -7.72 16.29
CA ALA A 232 30.59 -7.09 15.00
C ALA A 232 29.39 -7.15 14.03
N ALA A 233 28.35 -7.92 14.35
CA ALA A 233 27.27 -8.26 13.43
C ALA A 233 26.10 -7.27 13.37
N ALA A 234 26.10 -6.16 14.13
CA ALA A 234 24.96 -5.25 14.19
C ALA A 234 24.62 -4.68 12.79
N PRO A 235 23.48 -5.06 12.19
CA PRO A 235 23.20 -4.71 10.81
C PRO A 235 22.90 -3.21 10.71
N ARG A 236 23.58 -2.56 9.75
CA ARG A 236 23.35 -1.16 9.41
C ARG A 236 21.88 -0.96 9.01
N TRP A 237 21.33 0.20 9.33
CA TRP A 237 19.97 0.59 8.96
C TRP A 237 19.71 0.49 7.45
N THR A 238 20.75 0.67 6.62
CA THR A 238 20.71 0.48 5.17
C THR A 238 20.46 -0.97 4.75
N ARG A 239 20.99 -1.96 5.49
CA ARG A 239 20.76 -3.39 5.23
C ARG A 239 19.29 -3.74 5.46
N GLN A 240 18.67 -3.17 6.50
CA GLN A 240 17.23 -3.31 6.73
C GLN A 240 16.41 -2.81 5.54
N TRP A 241 16.69 -1.60 5.05
CA TRP A 241 15.97 -1.05 3.90
C TRP A 241 16.16 -1.89 2.64
N ARG A 242 17.35 -2.43 2.39
CA ARG A 242 17.59 -3.32 1.25
C ARG A 242 16.77 -4.61 1.33
N VAL A 243 16.68 -5.21 2.52
CA VAL A 243 15.85 -6.40 2.74
C VAL A 243 14.38 -6.04 2.53
N ASP A 244 13.89 -4.97 3.15
CA ASP A 244 12.49 -4.55 3.02
C ASP A 244 12.13 -4.18 1.56
N ALA A 245 13.05 -3.58 0.80
CA ALA A 245 12.85 -3.21 -0.60
C ALA A 245 12.62 -4.41 -1.53
N ALA A 246 13.08 -5.62 -1.15
CA ALA A 246 12.77 -6.83 -1.90
C ALA A 246 11.26 -7.11 -1.96
N ALA A 247 10.48 -6.62 -0.98
CA ALA A 247 9.02 -6.69 -0.98
C ALA A 247 8.39 -5.93 -2.16
N ALA A 248 9.06 -4.88 -2.66
CA ALA A 248 8.55 -4.01 -3.71
C ALA A 248 8.81 -4.54 -5.13
N VAL A 249 9.63 -5.59 -5.30
CA VAL A 249 9.96 -6.18 -6.60
C VAL A 249 8.74 -6.53 -7.47
N PRO A 250 7.64 -7.13 -6.95
CA PRO A 250 6.47 -7.42 -7.78
C PRO A 250 5.62 -6.18 -8.13
N ALA A 251 5.87 -5.02 -7.53
CA ALA A 251 5.00 -3.85 -7.67
C ALA A 251 4.85 -3.34 -9.12
N PRO A 252 5.90 -3.28 -9.97
CA PRO A 252 5.75 -2.85 -11.36
C PRO A 252 4.88 -3.80 -12.20
N VAL A 253 4.90 -5.09 -11.89
CA VAL A 253 4.06 -6.09 -12.59
C VAL A 253 2.60 -5.91 -12.20
N VAL A 254 2.33 -5.70 -10.91
CA VAL A 254 0.97 -5.38 -10.41
C VAL A 254 0.47 -4.07 -11.01
N GLY A 255 1.33 -3.04 -11.07
CA GLY A 255 1.00 -1.76 -11.69
C GLY A 255 0.70 -1.91 -13.18
N LEU A 256 1.47 -2.75 -13.90
CA LEU A 256 1.26 -2.98 -15.33
C LEU A 256 -0.09 -3.65 -15.57
N PHE A 257 -0.37 -4.72 -14.83
CA PHE A 257 -1.66 -5.40 -14.87
C PHE A 257 -2.82 -4.44 -14.64
N TRP A 258 -2.74 -3.60 -13.60
CA TRP A 258 -3.80 -2.64 -13.29
C TRP A 258 -3.98 -1.59 -14.40
N SER A 259 -2.89 -0.99 -14.86
CA SER A 259 -2.92 0.04 -15.90
C SER A 259 -3.45 -0.44 -17.25
N HIS A 260 -3.31 -1.75 -17.51
CA HIS A 260 -3.86 -2.40 -18.69
C HIS A 260 -5.37 -2.60 -18.55
N LEU A 261 -5.86 -2.97 -17.37
CA LEU A 261 -7.29 -3.19 -17.12
C LEU A 261 -8.11 -1.90 -17.17
N ASP A 262 -7.57 -0.80 -16.65
CA ASP A 262 -8.29 0.48 -16.55
C ASP A 262 -7.97 1.47 -17.68
N GLY A 263 -7.06 1.11 -18.59
CA GLY A 263 -6.64 1.97 -19.70
C GLY A 263 -5.98 3.27 -19.25
N SER A 264 -5.45 3.33 -18.03
CA SER A 264 -4.80 4.51 -17.45
C SER A 264 -3.41 4.80 -18.04
N GLY A 265 -2.81 3.82 -18.71
CA GLY A 265 -1.51 3.96 -19.35
C GLY A 265 -0.39 4.22 -18.34
N PHE A 266 0.62 4.98 -18.76
CA PHE A 266 1.81 5.23 -17.95
C PHE A 266 1.54 5.91 -16.60
N PRO A 267 0.68 6.95 -16.49
CA PRO A 267 0.40 7.58 -15.19
C PRO A 267 -0.21 6.63 -14.17
N GLY A 268 -1.18 5.80 -14.58
CA GLY A 268 -1.79 4.84 -13.67
C GLY A 268 -0.87 3.66 -13.35
N TRP A 269 -0.04 3.22 -14.30
CA TRP A 269 1.04 2.27 -14.03
C TRP A 269 1.96 2.76 -12.92
N LEU A 270 2.42 4.01 -13.03
CA LEU A 270 3.34 4.62 -12.06
C LEU A 270 2.66 4.73 -10.69
N ALA A 271 1.43 5.26 -10.63
CA ALA A 271 0.68 5.39 -9.38
C ALA A 271 0.44 4.05 -8.68
N ALA A 272 -0.03 3.04 -9.43
CA ALA A 272 -0.29 1.71 -8.91
C ALA A 272 0.99 1.01 -8.44
N THR A 273 2.09 1.16 -9.20
CA THR A 273 3.41 0.64 -8.82
C THR A 273 3.90 1.28 -7.52
N THR A 274 3.83 2.61 -7.41
CA THR A 274 4.27 3.33 -6.22
C THR A 274 3.49 2.93 -4.97
N ILE A 275 2.15 2.89 -5.05
CA ILE A 275 1.31 2.47 -3.91
C ILE A 275 1.61 1.02 -3.54
N THR A 276 1.66 0.11 -4.52
CA THR A 276 1.92 -1.31 -4.26
C THR A 276 3.27 -1.53 -3.60
N ALA A 277 4.32 -0.85 -4.09
CA ALA A 277 5.66 -0.91 -3.49
C ALA A 277 5.65 -0.42 -2.04
N ALA A 278 5.01 0.72 -1.78
CA ALA A 278 4.94 1.29 -0.44
C ALA A 278 4.15 0.40 0.54
N VAL A 279 3.03 -0.19 0.09
CA VAL A 279 2.24 -1.15 0.88
C VAL A 279 3.07 -2.40 1.18
N ALA A 280 3.80 -2.94 0.21
CA ALA A 280 4.61 -4.14 0.42
C ALA A 280 5.73 -3.92 1.46
N VAL A 281 6.43 -2.79 1.37
CA VAL A 281 7.46 -2.38 2.33
C VAL A 281 6.87 -2.16 3.74
N TRP A 282 5.72 -1.50 3.82
CA TRP A 282 4.98 -1.31 5.08
C TRP A 282 4.57 -2.65 5.70
N LEU A 283 4.00 -3.57 4.92
CA LEU A 283 3.60 -4.90 5.40
C LEU A 283 4.76 -5.72 5.95
N TRP A 284 5.94 -5.67 5.32
CA TRP A 284 7.13 -6.36 5.82
C TRP A 284 7.64 -5.75 7.13
N SER A 285 7.63 -4.42 7.24
CA SER A 285 8.01 -3.73 8.47
C SER A 285 7.09 -4.09 9.63
N VAL A 286 5.77 -4.09 9.40
CA VAL A 286 4.78 -4.47 10.41
C VAL A 286 4.95 -5.91 10.86
N ARG A 287 5.33 -6.82 9.94
CA ARG A 287 5.64 -8.23 10.25
C ARG A 287 6.96 -8.43 10.99
N GLY A 288 7.80 -7.41 11.11
CA GLY A 288 9.08 -7.45 11.81
C GLY A 288 10.16 -8.22 11.06
N SER A 289 10.47 -7.79 9.83
CA SER A 289 11.58 -8.31 9.03
C SER A 289 12.92 -8.24 9.79
N ASP A 290 13.68 -9.33 9.72
CA ASP A 290 14.99 -9.48 10.34
C ASP A 290 16.12 -9.41 9.29
N PRO A 291 16.97 -8.37 9.33
CA PRO A 291 18.01 -8.16 8.36
C PRO A 291 19.30 -8.93 8.66
N SER A 292 19.44 -9.61 9.82
CA SER A 292 20.69 -10.29 10.22
C SER A 292 21.02 -11.46 9.30
#